data_AF-A0A1H9TJI5-F1
#
_entry.id   AF-A0A1H9TJI5-F1
#
_cell.length_a   1.000
_cell.length_b   1.000
_cell.length_c   1.000
_cell.angle_alpha   90.00
_cell.angle_beta   90.00
_cell.angle_gamma   90.00
#
_symmetry.space_group_name_H-M   'P 1'
#
loop_
_entity.id
_entity.type
_entity.pdbx_description
1 polymer ?
#
loop_
_entity_poly.entity_id
_entity_poly.type
_entity_poly.pdbx_seq_one_letter_code
_entity_poly.pdbx_strand_id
1 'polypeptide(L)'
;MKKKRILIIVILLILMGGYYLKKEFDKKGIMNEEGPRIEKFLTYNYNDIKTIHFTKVVINPTGIPHIQGYVNDNKEYYFSASIGTPHFNTGVSFSKNWVPKKFGDSTIKTLEEIETEEKSK
;
A
#
# COMPACT_ATOMS: atom_id res chain seq x y z
N MET A 1 46.99 12.21 3.47
CA MET A 1 45.80 12.23 4.36
C MET A 1 44.53 12.74 3.65
N LYS A 2 44.55 13.86 2.93
CA LYS A 2 43.37 14.42 2.24
C LYS A 2 42.73 13.46 1.21
N LYS A 3 43.52 12.80 0.36
CA LYS A 3 43.04 11.80 -0.63
C LYS A 3 42.35 10.59 0.03
N LYS A 4 42.90 10.08 1.13
CA LYS A 4 42.29 8.98 1.90
C LYS A 4 40.96 9.40 2.55
N ARG A 5 40.87 10.64 3.06
CA ARG A 5 39.62 11.20 3.61
C ARG A 5 38.53 11.37 2.54
N ILE A 6 38.89 11.87 1.36
CA ILE A 6 37.96 11.99 0.23
C ILE A 6 37.42 10.62 -0.19
N LEU A 7 38.29 9.61 -0.29
CA LEU A 7 37.89 8.25 -0.65
C LEU A 7 36.89 7.65 0.34
N ILE A 8 37.09 7.84 1.65
CA ILE A 8 36.15 7.37 2.69
C ILE A 8 34.78 8.03 2.55
N ILE A 9 34.74 9.35 2.29
CA ILE A 9 33.48 10.08 2.09
C ILE A 9 32.74 9.54 0.87
N VAL A 10 33.44 9.27 -0.24
CA VAL A 10 32.84 8.70 -1.45
C VAL A 10 32.23 7.32 -1.17
N ILE A 11 32.93 6.45 -0.44
CA ILE A 11 32.42 5.12 -0.06
C ILE A 11 31.15 5.25 0.79
N LEU A 12 31.13 6.15 1.78
CA LEU A 12 29.95 6.38 2.62
C LEU A 12 28.74 6.86 1.81
N LEU A 13 28.95 7.76 0.83
CA LEU A 13 27.90 8.24 -0.06
C LEU A 13 27.34 7.11 -0.94
N ILE A 14 28.20 6.23 -1.46
CA ILE A 14 27.77 5.07 -2.27
C ILE A 14 26.94 4.11 -1.42
N LEU A 15 27.36 3.81 -0.19
CA LEU A 15 26.62 2.91 0.70
C LEU A 15 25.25 3.49 1.07
N MET A 16 25.17 4.78 1.43
CA MET A 16 23.90 5.45 1.70
C MET A 16 23.00 5.47 0.46
N GLY A 17 23.56 5.79 -0.71
CA GLY A 17 22.83 5.80 -1.98
C GLY A 17 22.28 4.41 -2.33
N GLY A 18 23.11 3.38 -2.24
CA GLY A 18 22.70 1.99 -2.49
C GLY A 18 21.61 1.52 -1.53
N TYR A 19 21.73 1.84 -0.24
CA TYR A 19 20.70 1.53 0.75
C TYR A 19 19.36 2.22 0.45
N TYR A 20 19.41 3.51 0.08
CA TYR A 20 18.21 4.26 -0.28
C TYR A 20 17.53 3.68 -1.53
N LEU A 21 18.29 3.39 -2.58
CA LEU A 21 17.78 2.79 -3.81
C LEU A 21 17.12 1.43 -3.58
N LYS A 22 17.76 0.55 -2.78
CA LYS A 22 17.17 -0.74 -2.41
C LYS A 22 15.83 -0.55 -1.70
N LYS A 23 15.75 0.36 -0.73
CA LYS A 23 14.53 0.62 0.03
C LYS A 23 13.37 1.09 -0.87
N GLU A 24 13.64 1.96 -1.84
CA GLU A 24 12.62 2.40 -2.79
C GLU A 24 12.22 1.30 -3.78
N PHE A 25 13.17 0.46 -4.20
CA PHE A 25 12.89 -0.72 -5.02
C PHE A 25 11.96 -1.71 -4.30
N ASP A 26 12.25 -2.01 -3.03
CA ASP A 26 11.44 -2.91 -2.19
C ASP A 26 10.00 -2.36 -2.05
N LYS A 27 9.85 -1.05 -1.80
CA LYS A 27 8.52 -0.39 -1.75
C LYS A 27 7.77 -0.47 -3.08
N LYS A 28 8.48 -0.29 -4.20
CA LYS A 28 7.86 -0.40 -5.54
C LYS A 28 7.37 -1.82 -5.81
N GLY A 29 8.12 -2.84 -5.38
CA GLY A 29 7.70 -4.23 -5.42
C GLY A 29 6.38 -4.45 -4.67
N ILE A 30 6.31 -4.00 -3.41
CA ILE A 30 5.10 -4.09 -2.58
C ILE A 30 3.91 -3.40 -3.27
N MET A 31 4.11 -2.18 -3.79
CA MET A 31 3.04 -1.45 -4.48
C MET A 31 2.52 -2.19 -5.70
N ASN A 32 3.42 -2.75 -6.52
CA ASN A 32 3.05 -3.45 -7.75
C ASN A 32 2.30 -4.76 -7.46
N GLU A 33 2.67 -5.46 -6.39
CA GLU A 33 2.08 -6.74 -6.03
C GLU A 33 0.74 -6.59 -5.30
N GLU A 34 0.67 -5.65 -4.35
CA GLU A 34 -0.47 -5.51 -3.45
C GLU A 34 -1.48 -4.45 -3.89
N GLY A 35 -1.08 -3.49 -4.72
CA GLY A 35 -1.97 -2.46 -5.27
C GLY A 35 -3.21 -3.05 -5.96
N PRO A 36 -3.07 -3.99 -6.91
CA PRO A 36 -4.21 -4.63 -7.57
C PRO A 36 -5.12 -5.41 -6.61
N ARG A 37 -4.55 -6.02 -5.57
CA ARG A 37 -5.32 -6.74 -4.53
C ARG A 37 -6.18 -5.78 -3.71
N ILE A 38 -5.61 -4.63 -3.32
CA ILE A 38 -6.33 -3.58 -2.59
C ILE A 38 -7.41 -2.97 -3.48
N GLU A 39 -7.11 -2.67 -4.74
CA GLU A 39 -8.07 -2.14 -5.71
C GLU A 39 -9.27 -3.08 -5.86
N LYS A 40 -9.03 -4.38 -6.04
CA LYS A 40 -10.10 -5.39 -6.10
C LYS A 40 -10.94 -5.42 -4.82
N PHE A 41 -10.31 -5.44 -3.66
CA PHE A 41 -11.04 -5.41 -2.38
C PHE A 41 -11.89 -4.15 -2.23
N LEU A 42 -11.36 -2.97 -2.59
CA LEU A 42 -12.06 -1.70 -2.45
C LEU A 42 -13.26 -1.62 -3.40
N THR A 43 -13.05 -1.96 -4.66
CA THR A 43 -14.09 -1.93 -5.71
C THR A 43 -15.16 -2.98 -5.49
N TYR A 44 -14.83 -4.14 -4.93
CA TYR A 44 -15.80 -5.18 -4.62
C TYR A 44 -16.65 -4.83 -3.39
N ASN A 45 -16.04 -4.26 -2.34
CA ASN A 45 -16.74 -4.06 -1.07
C ASN A 45 -17.50 -2.73 -0.95
N TYR A 46 -17.12 -1.71 -1.71
CA TYR A 46 -17.67 -0.36 -1.57
C TYR A 46 -18.25 0.18 -2.88
N ASN A 47 -19.47 0.72 -2.82
CA ASN A 47 -20.21 1.14 -4.00
C ASN A 47 -19.93 2.59 -4.43
N ASP A 48 -19.36 3.40 -3.54
CA ASP A 48 -19.11 4.82 -3.75
C ASP A 48 -17.63 5.14 -3.98
N ILE A 49 -16.79 4.12 -4.18
CA ILE A 49 -15.39 4.25 -4.65
C ILE A 49 -15.37 4.15 -6.18
N LYS A 50 -15.03 5.26 -6.85
CA LYS A 50 -14.98 5.36 -8.33
C LYS A 50 -13.57 5.44 -8.89
N THR A 51 -12.69 6.16 -8.21
CA THR A 51 -11.27 6.28 -8.58
C THR A 51 -10.41 5.96 -7.37
N ILE A 52 -9.23 5.37 -7.61
CA ILE A 52 -8.27 4.99 -6.58
C ILE A 52 -6.90 5.49 -7.02
N HIS A 53 -6.21 6.18 -6.12
CA HIS A 53 -4.88 6.72 -6.34
C HIS A 53 -3.95 6.24 -5.25
N PHE A 54 -3.03 5.34 -5.60
CA PHE A 54 -1.97 4.94 -4.68
C PHE A 54 -0.89 6.03 -4.59
N THR A 55 -0.41 6.31 -3.37
CA THR A 55 0.52 7.41 -3.10
C THR A 55 1.89 6.93 -2.65
N LYS A 56 1.96 6.03 -1.67
CA LYS A 56 3.23 5.56 -1.11
C LYS A 56 3.07 4.27 -0.32
N VAL A 57 4.20 3.59 -0.15
CA VAL A 57 4.36 2.50 0.82
C VAL A 57 5.07 3.04 2.06
N VAL A 58 4.46 2.83 3.22
CA VAL A 58 5.02 3.17 4.53
C VAL A 58 5.24 1.88 5.30
N ILE A 59 6.45 1.67 5.81
CA ILE A 59 6.74 0.54 6.71
C ILE A 59 6.68 1.08 8.13
N ASN A 60 5.81 0.53 8.95
CA ASN A 60 5.68 0.96 10.34
C ASN A 60 6.88 0.46 11.19
N PRO A 61 7.05 0.91 12.45
CA PRO A 61 8.18 0.49 13.29
C PRO A 61 8.25 -1.03 13.54
N THR A 62 7.12 -1.75 13.44
CA THR A 62 7.07 -3.21 13.59
C THR A 62 7.39 -3.95 12.29
N GLY A 63 7.71 -3.23 11.20
CA GLY A 63 8.08 -3.81 9.92
C GLY A 63 6.89 -4.14 8.99
N ILE A 64 5.66 -3.84 9.40
CA ILE A 64 4.47 -4.11 8.59
C ILE A 64 4.31 -3.02 7.53
N PRO A 65 4.27 -3.38 6.23
CA PRO A 65 4.02 -2.43 5.16
C PRO A 65 2.56 -1.96 5.15
N HIS A 66 2.38 -0.69 4.80
CA HIS A 66 1.09 -0.09 4.53
C HIS A 66 1.12 0.60 3.18
N ILE A 67 0.14 0.32 2.33
CA ILE A 67 -0.10 1.09 1.11
C ILE A 67 -1.10 2.20 1.43
N GLN A 68 -0.70 3.44 1.18
CA GLN A 68 -1.55 4.61 1.36
C GLN A 68 -2.02 5.14 0.02
N GLY A 69 -3.24 5.65 -0.02
CA GLY A 69 -3.84 6.23 -1.21
C GLY A 69 -5.01 7.15 -0.87
N TYR A 70 -5.68 7.63 -1.91
CA TYR A 70 -6.94 8.37 -1.79
C TYR A 70 -7.90 7.92 -2.88
N VAL A 71 -9.19 8.20 -2.68
CA VAL A 71 -10.25 7.80 -3.60
C VAL A 71 -11.08 8.98 -4.07
N ASN A 72 -11.86 8.78 -5.14
CA ASN A 72 -12.82 9.75 -5.68
C ASN A 72 -12.21 11.10 -6.01
N ASP A 73 -10.94 11.09 -6.44
CA ASP A 73 -10.13 12.26 -6.76
C ASP A 73 -10.04 13.30 -5.62
N ASN A 74 -10.36 12.89 -4.39
CA ASN A 74 -10.34 13.73 -3.21
C ASN A 74 -9.26 13.26 -2.24
N LYS A 75 -8.22 14.07 -2.07
CA LYS A 75 -7.10 13.78 -1.18
C LYS A 75 -7.49 13.72 0.30
N GLU A 76 -8.63 14.30 0.69
CA GLU A 76 -9.16 14.17 2.05
C GLU A 76 -9.78 12.78 2.29
N TYR A 77 -10.17 12.07 1.24
CA TYR A 77 -10.73 10.71 1.31
C TYR A 77 -9.61 9.69 1.18
N TYR A 78 -8.63 9.80 2.08
CA TYR A 78 -7.46 8.93 2.07
C TYR A 78 -7.72 7.61 2.79
N PHE A 79 -6.96 6.59 2.42
CA PHE A 79 -6.98 5.28 3.06
C PHE A 79 -5.56 4.78 3.35
N SER A 80 -5.47 3.84 4.28
CA SER A 80 -4.26 3.09 4.59
C SER A 80 -4.60 1.60 4.72
N ALA A 81 -4.06 0.80 3.80
CA ALA A 81 -4.22 -0.65 3.74
C ALA A 81 -3.02 -1.33 4.39
N SER A 82 -3.26 -2.19 5.38
CA SER A 82 -2.21 -3.00 6.02
C SER A 82 -1.90 -4.24 5.19
N ILE A 83 -0.64 -4.44 4.84
CA ILE A 83 -0.20 -5.65 4.14
C ILE A 83 0.15 -6.68 5.21
N GLY A 84 -0.83 -7.55 5.52
CA GLY A 84 -0.61 -8.70 6.39
C GLY A 84 0.33 -9.73 5.74
N THR A 85 0.70 -10.75 6.50
CA THR A 85 1.51 -11.87 5.98
C THR A 85 0.61 -12.99 5.44
N PRO A 86 0.83 -13.52 4.22
CA PRO A 86 1.87 -13.15 3.24
C PRO A 86 1.48 -12.00 2.29
N HIS A 87 0.19 -11.78 2.07
CA HIS A 87 -0.34 -10.76 1.15
C HIS A 87 -1.51 -10.01 1.80
N PHE A 88 -1.91 -8.91 1.19
CA PHE A 88 -3.14 -8.22 1.53
C PHE A 88 -4.35 -9.14 1.35
N ASN A 89 -5.15 -9.23 2.41
CA ASN A 89 -6.43 -9.95 2.41
C ASN A 89 -7.59 -9.06 2.91
N THR A 90 -7.32 -8.17 3.86
CA THR A 90 -8.27 -7.21 4.44
C THR A 90 -7.51 -6.14 5.21
N GLY A 91 -8.22 -5.23 5.91
CA GLY A 91 -7.61 -4.27 6.83
C GLY A 91 -7.29 -2.94 6.16
N VAL A 92 -8.33 -2.28 5.66
CA VAL A 92 -8.25 -0.90 5.19
C VAL A 92 -8.86 0.04 6.22
N SER A 93 -8.13 1.11 6.54
CA SER A 93 -8.63 2.23 7.33
C SER A 93 -8.84 3.44 6.44
N PHE A 94 -9.92 4.18 6.64
CA PHE A 94 -10.24 5.40 5.90
C PHE A 94 -10.06 6.64 6.78
N SER A 95 -9.90 7.78 6.13
CA SER A 95 -9.91 9.10 6.75
C SER A 95 -11.15 9.30 7.62
N LYS A 96 -11.05 10.05 8.72
CA LYS A 96 -12.23 10.35 9.57
C LYS A 96 -13.29 11.19 8.85
N ASN A 97 -12.89 11.94 7.84
CA ASN A 97 -13.75 12.90 7.13
C ASN A 97 -14.66 12.22 6.11
N TRP A 98 -14.49 10.91 5.87
CA TRP A 98 -15.29 10.17 4.91
C TRP A 98 -15.33 8.68 5.23
N VAL A 99 -16.52 8.09 5.15
CA VAL A 99 -16.77 6.67 5.36
C VAL A 99 -17.38 6.10 4.09
N PRO A 100 -16.74 5.11 3.43
CA PRO A 100 -17.29 4.51 2.23
C PRO A 100 -18.57 3.74 2.53
N LYS A 101 -19.48 3.74 1.56
CA LYS A 101 -20.72 2.97 1.60
C LYS A 101 -20.47 1.56 1.06
N LYS A 102 -20.89 0.56 1.83
CA LYS A 102 -20.81 -0.85 1.42
C LYS A 102 -21.85 -1.15 0.33
N PHE A 103 -21.66 -2.25 -0.39
CA PHE A 103 -22.72 -2.76 -1.28
C PHE A 103 -23.91 -3.28 -0.45
N GLY A 104 -24.96 -2.46 -0.33
CA GLY A 104 -26.16 -2.79 0.46
C GLY A 104 -25.83 -3.08 1.92
N ASP A 105 -26.50 -4.07 2.50
CA ASP A 105 -26.29 -4.52 3.89
C ASP A 105 -25.16 -5.55 4.01
N SER A 106 -24.29 -5.66 2.99
CA SER A 106 -23.27 -6.70 2.92
C SER A 106 -22.18 -6.52 3.97
N THR A 107 -21.78 -7.63 4.57
CA THR A 107 -20.55 -7.69 5.37
C THR A 107 -19.35 -7.47 4.45
N ILE A 108 -18.31 -6.80 4.97
CA ILE A 108 -17.05 -6.64 4.23
C ILE A 108 -16.44 -8.03 4.06
N LYS A 109 -16.15 -8.40 2.81
CA LYS A 109 -15.51 -9.66 2.46
C LYS A 109 -14.00 -9.51 2.36
N THR A 110 -13.28 -10.53 2.79
CA THR A 110 -11.85 -10.65 2.54
C THR A 110 -11.58 -10.93 1.06
N LEU A 111 -10.34 -10.71 0.61
CA LEU A 111 -9.96 -11.00 -0.76
C LEU A 111 -10.12 -12.49 -1.10
N GLU A 112 -9.78 -13.38 -0.16
CA GLU A 112 -9.96 -14.83 -0.32
C GLU A 112 -11.43 -15.22 -0.48
N GLU A 113 -12.33 -14.60 0.29
CA GLU A 113 -13.78 -14.81 0.16
C GLU A 113 -14.29 -14.33 -1.21
N ILE A 114 -13.82 -13.16 -1.66
CA ILE A 114 -14.15 -12.61 -2.98
C ILE A 114 -13.71 -13.57 -4.08
N GLU A 115 -12.46 -14.03 -4.04
CA GLU A 115 -11.91 -14.95 -5.04
C GLU A 115 -12.61 -16.31 -5.05
N THR A 116 -13.02 -16.81 -3.87
CA THR A 116 -13.77 -18.05 -3.76
C THR A 116 -15.16 -17.92 -4.37
N GLU A 117 -15.85 -16.82 -4.12
CA GLU A 117 -17.16 -16.55 -4.71
C GLU A 117 -17.08 -16.43 -6.24
N GLU A 118 -16.10 -15.69 -6.76
CA GLU A 118 -15.91 -15.54 -8.20
C GLU A 118 -15.61 -16.86 -8.91
N LYS A 119 -14.85 -17.78 -8.27
CA LYS A 119 -14.59 -19.12 -8.82
C LYS A 119 -15.81 -20.03 -8.78
N SER A 120 -16.78 -19.75 -7.92
CA SER A 120 -18.01 -20.53 -7.79
C SER A 120 -19.16 -20.07 -8.70
N LYS A 121 -18.98 -18.94 -9.39
CA LYS A 121 -19.90 -18.40 -10.40
C LYS A 121 -19.56 -18.95 -11.78
#